data_AF-A0A1I4NKK2-F1
#
_entry.id   AF-A0A1I4NKK2-F1
#
_cell.length_a   1.000
_cell.length_b   1.000
_cell.length_c   1.000
_cell.angle_alpha   90.00
_cell.angle_beta   90.00
_cell.angle_gamma   90.00
#
_symmetry.space_group_name_H-M   'P 1'
#
loop_
_entity.id
_entity.type
_entity.pdbx_description
1 polymer ?
#
loop_
_entity_poly.entity_id
_entity_poly.type
_entity_poly.pdbx_seq_one_letter_code
_entity_poly.pdbx_strand_id
1 'polypeptide(L)' 'MTTRTAHEIFVESGLRAELRVWEETVRNIRSKPPEGVRPELLALDLASFVKRRDELRDKLGIPKADRKD' A
#
# COMPACT_ATOMS: atom_id res chain seq x y z
N MET A 1 23.83 -16.32 -9.21
CA MET A 1 23.39 -16.05 -7.82
C MET A 1 23.84 -14.65 -7.46
N THR A 2 22.93 -13.67 -7.48
CA THR A 2 23.24 -12.27 -7.12
C THR A 2 23.04 -12.11 -5.62
N THR A 3 24.13 -11.91 -4.90
CA THR A 3 24.14 -11.65 -3.45
C THR A 3 23.55 -10.26 -3.22
N ARG A 4 22.34 -10.17 -2.63
CA ARG A 4 21.78 -8.89 -2.19
C ARG A 4 22.66 -8.33 -1.07
N THR A 5 23.05 -7.07 -1.21
CA THR A 5 23.80 -6.34 -0.20
C THR A 5 22.92 -6.06 1.04
N ALA A 6 23.54 -5.90 2.22
CA ALA A 6 22.82 -5.62 3.47
C ALA A 6 21.95 -4.34 3.39
N HIS A 7 22.35 -3.38 2.56
CA HIS A 7 21.56 -2.17 2.30
C HIS A 7 20.26 -2.47 1.54
N GLU A 8 20.30 -3.33 0.53
CA GLU A 8 19.10 -3.74 -0.23
C GLU A 8 18.10 -4.47 0.67
N ILE A 9 18.57 -5.28 1.61
CA ILE A 9 17.73 -6.01 2.57
C ILE A 9 17.04 -5.04 3.56
N PHE A 10 17.77 -4.05 4.06
CA PHE A 10 17.21 -3.04 4.97
C PHE A 10 16.15 -2.17 4.28
N VAL A 11 16.44 -1.70 3.06
CA VAL A 11 15.50 -0.92 2.25
C VAL A 11 14.26 -1.73 1.91
N GLU A 12 14.41 -2.99 1.49
CA GLU A 12 13.28 -3.88 1.19
C GLU A 12 12.40 -4.11 2.43
N SER A 13 13.01 -4.30 3.59
CA SER A 13 12.29 -4.49 4.86
C SER A 13 11.48 -3.25 5.25
N GLY A 14 12.04 -2.05 5.06
CA GLY A 14 11.34 -0.79 5.28
C GLY A 14 10.15 -0.60 4.34
N LEU A 15 10.33 -0.88 3.04
CA LEU A 15 9.27 -0.81 2.04
C LEU A 15 8.13 -1.80 2.33
N ARG A 16 8.45 -3.01 2.82
CA ARG A 16 7.44 -4.01 3.22
C ARG A 16 6.64 -3.56 4.45
N ALA A 17 7.31 -2.95 5.43
CA ALA A 17 6.63 -2.37 6.60
C ALA A 17 5.70 -1.23 6.19
N GLU A 18 6.17 -0.32 5.32
CA GLU A 18 5.36 0.77 4.77
C GLU A 18 4.15 0.23 3.99
N LEU A 19 4.36 -0.78 3.13
CA LEU A 19 3.28 -1.42 2.38
C LEU A 19 2.19 -1.97 3.31
N ARG A 20 2.58 -2.65 4.40
CA ARG A 20 1.64 -3.22 5.37
C ARG A 20 0.76 -2.14 5.99
N VAL A 21 1.34 -1.00 6.37
CA VAL A 21 0.61 0.14 6.93
C VAL A 21 -0.42 0.66 5.92
N TRP A 22 -0.02 0.84 4.66
CA TRP A 22 -0.94 1.31 3.62
C TRP A 22 -2.05 0.31 3.27
N GLU A 23 -1.73 -0.99 3.20
CA GLU A 23 -2.74 -2.04 3.03
C GLU A 23 -3.76 -2.03 4.16
N GLU A 24 -3.30 -1.85 5.40
CA GLU A 24 -4.15 -1.76 6.56
C GLU A 24 -5.00 -0.49 6.55
N THR A 25 -4.44 0.66 6.22
CA THR A 25 -5.18 1.92 6.08
C THR A 25 -6.30 1.81 5.04
N VAL A 26 -5.99 1.30 3.84
CA VAL A 26 -6.98 1.10 2.77
C VAL A 26 -8.09 0.16 3.22
N ARG A 27 -7.74 -0.95 3.89
CA ARG A 27 -8.71 -1.90 4.45
C ARG A 27 -9.57 -1.25 5.53
N ASN A 28 -8.98 -0.51 6.46
CA ASN A 28 -9.70 0.12 7.56
C ASN A 28 -10.69 1.16 7.06
N ILE A 29 -10.30 2.01 6.09
CA ILE A 29 -11.19 3.00 5.47
C ILE A 29 -12.35 2.32 4.74
N ARG A 30 -12.08 1.21 4.04
CA ARG A 30 -13.13 0.44 3.34
C ARG A 30 -14.10 -0.25 4.30
N SER A 31 -13.59 -0.84 5.38
CA SER A 31 -14.40 -1.59 6.35
C SER A 31 -15.14 -0.69 7.33
N LYS A 32 -14.51 0.41 7.76
CA LYS A 32 -15.04 1.37 8.72
C LYS A 32 -14.67 2.78 8.26
N PRO A 33 -15.42 3.33 7.29
CA PRO A 33 -15.21 4.70 6.87
C PRO A 33 -15.39 5.64 8.08
N PRO A 34 -14.52 6.65 8.24
CA PRO A 34 -14.61 7.59 9.36
C PRO A 34 -15.93 8.35 9.32
N GLU A 35 -16.65 8.32 10.45
CA GLU A 35 -17.90 9.07 10.60
C GLU A 35 -17.65 10.58 10.52
N GLY A 36 -18.56 11.31 9.88
CA GLY A 36 -18.47 12.76 9.71
C GLY A 36 -17.57 13.23 8.57
N VAL A 37 -16.87 12.33 7.87
CA VAL A 37 -16.15 12.66 6.64
C VAL A 37 -17.07 12.49 5.43
N ARG A 38 -17.05 13.47 4.52
CA ARG A 38 -17.85 13.39 3.29
C ARG A 38 -17.34 12.23 2.41
N PRO A 39 -18.24 11.40 1.85
CA PRO A 39 -17.85 10.28 1.00
C PRO A 39 -16.97 10.67 -0.19
N GLU A 40 -17.16 11.87 -0.77
CA GLU A 40 -16.36 12.31 -1.92
C GLU A 40 -14.90 12.60 -1.56
N LEU A 41 -14.67 13.18 -0.38
CA LEU A 41 -13.32 13.42 0.15
C LEU A 41 -12.64 12.09 0.48
N LEU A 42 -13.40 11.18 1.10
CA LEU A 42 -12.92 9.84 1.42
C LEU A 42 -12.52 9.04 0.17
N ALA A 43 -13.26 9.18 -0.93
CA ALA A 43 -12.96 8.53 -2.20
C ALA A 43 -11.64 9.06 -2.81
N LEU A 44 -11.40 10.37 -2.75
CA LEU A 44 -10.16 10.98 -3.22
C LEU A 44 -8.94 10.55 -2.38
N ASP A 45 -9.10 10.53 -1.07
CA ASP A 45 -8.06 10.06 -0.13
C ASP A 45 -7.79 8.57 -0.33
N LEU A 46 -8.84 7.76 -0.47
CA LEU A 46 -8.71 6.32 -0.73
C LEU A 46 -8.01 6.04 -2.06
N ALA A 47 -8.31 6.79 -3.11
CA ALA A 47 -7.60 6.67 -4.39
C ALA A 47 -6.10 6.97 -4.24
N SER A 48 -5.76 7.99 -3.45
CA SER A 48 -4.37 8.35 -3.15
C SER A 48 -3.65 7.26 -2.34
N PHE A 49 -4.33 6.68 -1.34
CA PHE A 49 -3.79 5.56 -0.55
C PHE A 49 -3.60 4.29 -1.39
N VAL A 50 -4.56 3.97 -2.26
CA VAL A 50 -4.45 2.85 -3.21
C VAL A 50 -3.28 3.06 -4.17
N LYS A 51 -3.12 4.26 -4.71
CA LYS A 51 -1.98 4.61 -5.58
C LYS A 51 -0.65 4.40 -4.85
N ARG A 52 -0.52 4.90 -3.62
CA ARG A 52 0.72 4.75 -2.83
C ARG A 52 1.04 3.28 -2.51
N ARG A 53 0.02 2.51 -2.14
CA ARG A 53 0.14 1.06 -1.93
C ARG A 53 0.65 0.38 -3.19
N ASP A 54 0.09 0.70 -4.35
CA ASP A 54 0.46 0.07 -5.61
C ASP A 54 1.89 0.46 -6.05
N GLU A 55 2.31 1.71 -5.83
CA GLU A 55 3.71 2.14 -6.03
C GLU A 55 4.69 1.33 -5.17
N LEU A 56 4.34 1.05 -3.91
CA LEU A 56 5.17 0.23 -3.02
C LEU A 56 5.20 -1.24 -3.47
N ARG A 57 4.09 -1.77 -3.96
CA ARG A 57 4.03 -3.11 -4.56
C ARG A 57 4.93 -3.22 -5.78
N ASP A 58 4.85 -2.25 -6.70
CA ASP A 58 5.69 -2.20 -7.90
C ASP A 58 7.19 -2.17 -7.51
N LYS A 59 7.57 -1.35 -6.52
CA LYS A 59 8.95 -1.32 -5.98
C LYS A 59 9.42 -2.63 -5.37
N LEU A 60 8.50 -3.40 -4.78
CA LEU A 60 8.78 -4.68 -4.15
C LEU A 60 8.61 -5.87 -5.11
N GLY A 61 8.22 -5.64 -6.38
CA GLY A 61 7.90 -6.69 -7.34
C GLY A 61 6.67 -7.52 -6.96
N ILE A 62 5.78 -6.98 -6.13
CA ILE A 62 4.54 -7.63 -5.68
C ILE A 62 3.44 -7.30 -6.71
N PRO A 63 2.67 -8.28 -7.19
CA PRO A 63 1.55 -8.01 -8.08
C PRO A 63 0.50 -7.12 -7.39
N LYS A 64 -0.11 -6.20 -8.16
CA LYS A 64 -1.18 -5.32 -7.70
C LYS A 64 -2.33 -6.14 -7.12
N ALA A 65 -2.95 -5.64 -6.06
CA ALA A 65 -3.96 -6.38 -5.29
C ALA A 65 -5.29 -6.63 -6.05
N ASP A 66 -5.38 -6.25 -7.32
CA ASP A 66 -6.60 -6.27 -8.13
C ASP A 66 -6.34 -6.80 -9.55
N ARG A 67 -5.96 -8.08 -9.65
CA ARG A 67 -6.28 -8.92 -10.80
C ARG A 67 -7.04 -10.14 -10.30
N LYS A 68 -8.35 -9.99 -10.15
CA LYS A 68 -9.26 -11.10 -10.39
C LYS A 68 -10.10 -10.72 -11.60
N ASP A 69 -9.90 -11.48 -12.67
CA ASP A 69 -10.91 -11.78 -13.68
C ASP A 69 -12.32 -11.94 -13.08
#